data_AF-A0A7W4FDN6-F1
#
_entry.id   AF-A0A7W4FDN6-F1
#
_cell.length_a   1.000
_cell.length_b   1.000
_cell.length_c   1.000
_cell.angle_alpha   90.00
_cell.angle_beta   90.00
_cell.angle_gamma   90.00
#
_symmetry.space_group_name_H-M   'P 1'
#
loop_
_entity.id
_entity.type
_entity.pdbx_description
1 polymer ?
#
loop_
_entity_poly.entity_id
_entity_poly.type
_entity_poly.pdbx_seq_one_letter_code
_entity_poly.pdbx_strand_id
1 'polypeptide(L)' 'PMTLPDRFIDHNTQDAQYHQAGLDAPAIAACAMQALGVAASQQTA' A
#
# COMPACT_ATOMS: atom_id res chain seq x y z
N PRO A 1 -3.56 -4.17 5.80
CA PRO A 1 -2.37 -4.63 6.54
C PRO A 1 -1.18 -4.74 5.57
N MET A 2 0.03 -4.40 6.00
CA MET A 2 1.24 -4.44 5.17
C MET A 2 1.82 -5.85 5.17
N THR A 3 1.26 -6.73 4.36
CA THR A 3 1.65 -8.14 4.26
C THR A 3 1.63 -8.60 2.81
N LEU A 4 2.41 -9.63 2.48
CA LEU A 4 2.37 -10.21 1.14
C LEU A 4 0.94 -10.71 0.85
N PRO A 5 0.36 -10.38 -0.31
CA PRO A 5 -1.01 -10.76 -0.63
C PRO A 5 -1.10 -12.26 -0.93
N ASP A 6 -2.24 -12.86 -0.59
CA ASP A 6 -2.54 -14.27 -0.90
C ASP A 6 -3.00 -14.42 -2.35
N ARG A 7 -2.08 -14.11 -3.27
CA ARG A 7 -2.21 -14.31 -4.73
C ARG A 7 -0.83 -14.30 -5.37
N PHE A 8 -0.74 -14.82 -6.59
CA PHE A 8 0.47 -14.67 -7.38
C PHE A 8 0.71 -13.21 -7.81
N ILE A 9 1.99 -12.89 -7.99
CA ILE A 9 2.50 -11.62 -8.51
C ILE A 9 3.32 -11.96 -9.75
N ASP A 10 3.23 -11.12 -10.77
CA ASP A 10 3.94 -11.35 -12.02
C ASP A 10 5.44 -11.17 -11.82
N HIS A 11 6.23 -12.08 -12.40
CA HIS A 11 7.68 -11.96 -12.33
C HIS A 11 8.13 -10.72 -13.11
N ASN A 12 8.78 -9.79 -12.41
CA ASN A 12 9.18 -8.51 -12.95
C ASN A 12 10.39 -7.96 -12.18
N THR A 13 10.79 -6.73 -12.45
CA THR A 13 11.69 -5.97 -11.58
C THR A 13 11.16 -5.92 -10.14
N GLN A 14 12.07 -5.78 -9.19
CA GLN A 14 11.72 -5.78 -7.76
C GLN A 14 10.73 -4.65 -7.41
N ASP A 15 10.95 -3.44 -7.92
CA ASP A 15 10.09 -2.28 -7.64
C ASP A 15 8.66 -2.50 -8.15
N ALA A 16 8.51 -3.03 -9.37
CA ALA A 16 7.20 -3.34 -9.93
C ALA A 16 6.45 -4.39 -9.10
N GLN A 17 7.15 -5.40 -8.60
CA GLN A 17 6.57 -6.44 -7.75
C GLN A 17 6.12 -5.87 -6.39
N TYR A 18 6.91 -4.99 -5.76
CA TYR A 18 6.52 -4.34 -4.51
C TYR A 18 5.32 -3.41 -4.70
N HIS A 19 5.30 -2.65 -5.79
CA HIS A 19 4.15 -1.83 -6.15
C HIS A 19 2.89 -2.69 -6.33
N GLN A 20 2.97 -3.76 -7.11
CA GLN A 20 1.85 -4.70 -7.32
C GLN A 20 1.41 -5.37 -6.01
N ALA A 21 2.33 -5.62 -5.07
CA ALA A 21 2.01 -6.15 -3.75
C ALA A 21 1.38 -5.12 -2.79
N GLY A 22 1.42 -3.83 -3.12
CA GLY A 22 1.03 -2.75 -2.20
C GLY A 22 2.00 -2.61 -1.02
N LEU A 23 3.27 -2.94 -1.23
CA LEU A 23 4.33 -2.91 -0.22
C LEU A 23 5.38 -1.82 -0.51
N ASP A 24 4.99 -0.80 -1.27
CA ASP A 24 5.85 0.32 -1.65
C ASP A 24 5.72 1.51 -0.69
N ALA A 25 6.55 2.54 -0.88
CA ALA A 25 6.59 3.71 -0.01
C ALA A 25 5.24 4.45 0.10
N PRO A 26 4.49 4.69 -0.99
CA PRO A 26 3.14 5.25 -0.90
C PRO A 26 2.19 4.42 -0.04
N ALA A 27 2.17 3.08 -0.20
CA ALA A 27 1.31 2.21 0.58
C ALA A 27 1.69 2.18 2.06
N ILE A 28 2.99 2.17 2.38
CA ILE A 28 3.49 2.28 3.76
C ILE A 28 3.00 3.58 4.41
N ALA A 29 3.17 4.71 3.71
CA ALA A 29 2.75 6.01 4.23
C ALA A 29 1.23 6.07 4.45
N ALA A 30 0.44 5.55 3.49
CA ALA A 30 -1.01 5.47 3.63
C ALA A 30 -1.43 4.61 4.83
N CYS A 31 -0.81 3.44 5.01
CA CYS A 31 -1.05 2.56 6.15
C CYS A 31 -0.71 3.26 7.48
N ALA A 32 0.41 3.99 7.54
CA ALA A 32 0.80 4.74 8.73
C ALA A 32 -0.22 5.85 9.05
N MET A 33 -0.63 6.62 8.04
CA MET A 33 -1.63 7.69 8.19
C MET A 33 -3.00 7.14 8.64
N GLN A 34 -3.39 5.97 8.12
CA GLN A 34 -4.60 5.27 8.56
C GLN A 34 -4.47 4.81 10.01
N ALA A 35 -3.33 4.21 10.40
CA ALA A 35 -3.09 3.76 11.77
C ALA A 35 -3.06 4.91 12.78
N LEU A 36 -2.60 6.09 12.37
CA LEU A 36 -2.61 7.32 13.17
C LEU A 36 -3.99 8.00 13.20
N GLY A 37 -4.99 7.49 12.47
CA GLY A 37 -6.34 8.07 12.44
C GLY A 37 -6.46 9.37 11.64
N VAL A 38 -5.46 9.71 10.83
CA VAL A 38 -5.45 10.95 10.00
C VAL A 38 -6.22 10.75 8.69
N ALA A 39 -6.49 9.51 8.30
CA ALA A 39 -7.16 9.14 7.05
C ALA A 39 -8.70 9.20 7.13
N ALA A 40 -9.27 10.31 7.64
CA ALA A 40 -10.73 10.50 7.70
C ALA A 40 -11.20 11.96 7.45
N SER A 41 -10.43 12.78 6.73
CA SER A 41 -10.80 14.20 6.54
C SER A 41 -10.75 14.73 5.11
N GLN A 42 -10.60 13.90 4.08
CA GLN A 42 -10.69 14.37 2.69
C GLN A 42 -11.50 13.42 1.82
N GLN A 43 -12.83 13.64 1.79
CA GLN A 43 -13.71 13.43 0.65
C GLN A 43 -15.13 13.96 0.98
N THR A 44 -15.30 15.27 0.82
CA THR A 44 -16.58 15.92 0.46
C THR A 44 -16.26 17.17 -0.34
N ALA A 45 -16.36 17.08 -1.66
CA ALA A 45 -16.55 18.17 -2.59
C ALA A 45 -17.36 17.64 -3.78
#